data_AF-A0A1G2KX43-F1
#
_entry.id   AF-A0A1G2KX43-F1
#
_cell.length_a   1.000
_cell.length_b   1.000
_cell.length_c   1.000
_cell.angle_alpha   90.00
_cell.angle_beta   90.00
_cell.angle_gamma   90.00
#
_symmetry.space_group_name_H-M   'P 1'
#
loop_
_entity.id
_entity.type
_entity.pdbx_description
1 polymer ?
#
loop_
_entity_poly.entity_id
_entity_poly.type
_entity_poly.pdbx_seq_one_letter_code
_entity_poly.pdbx_strand_id
1 'polypeptide(L)'
;MEFEVDKKALTYALELIAASVIIVAAVAFLAHEGVFFGSAPEEGDVLQDSGMELADGAAGVEDPFYLLPPGAKPVFLSFDELLRKREALIWDRRDFVFADMRAGIMTWYEAGVPRAIFPIVAAPKPGGFFDIPQGFYTAQDKAVQHVSKSGRMRLSSVVYLFGNYMIHAAPAARTSAALAGAALDETGIQLAPPDAKEFFARVASGTPILVSYADAAPAIGFTYFRKTLLPARVPEVTAASALARDIETGEILFEKNKNDAYPTASLTKLITAIVAQKYVKPERTLTVTDDALKTYGDSAGLSRGETFVAQDLFYGLILESSNDIAAMFQIAVPDFIAHMNEYAESLGLTKTYFEDPSGLSQDNLTSASDLFILLREVNANHPELLSLSRERRYTVTSLNKKRRHQWDNVNWPAGDPRYLGGKAGFTDESIQTMAGIWSARMSEYGARKIAVTLLGSRNRVRDVRAILGYLEHDFVYGFAKSANEKGKSASVGASGASLYQAWQEAK
;
A
#
# COMPACT_ATOMS: atom_id res chain seq x y z
N MET A 1 37.25 -19.50 -45.19
CA MET A 1 37.92 -19.08 -43.95
C MET A 1 36.80 -18.53 -43.07
N GLU A 2 36.18 -19.41 -42.30
CA GLU A 2 35.06 -19.06 -41.43
C GLU A 2 35.63 -18.69 -40.05
N PHE A 3 35.29 -17.48 -39.58
CA PHE A 3 35.63 -17.05 -38.24
C PHE A 3 34.55 -17.55 -37.28
N GLU A 4 34.96 -18.39 -36.33
CA GLU A 4 34.11 -18.91 -35.28
C GLU A 4 34.04 -17.86 -34.16
N VAL A 5 32.90 -17.16 -34.06
CA VAL A 5 32.66 -16.16 -33.02
C VAL A 5 32.17 -16.85 -31.76
N ASP A 6 32.92 -16.69 -30.67
CA ASP A 6 32.55 -17.21 -29.35
C ASP A 6 31.28 -16.52 -28.83
N LYS A 7 30.18 -17.26 -28.87
CA LYS A 7 28.85 -16.81 -28.46
C LYS A 7 28.81 -16.39 -26.98
N LYS A 8 29.68 -16.90 -26.10
CA LYS A 8 29.71 -16.47 -24.69
C LYS A 8 30.31 -15.08 -24.53
N ALA A 9 31.36 -14.77 -25.28
CA ALA A 9 31.99 -13.44 -25.27
C ALA A 9 31.04 -12.36 -25.82
N LEU A 10 30.27 -12.67 -26.87
CA LEU A 10 29.27 -11.75 -27.43
C LEU A 10 28.09 -11.51 -26.48
N THR A 11 27.66 -12.54 -25.74
CA THR A 11 26.58 -12.42 -24.75
C THR A 11 27.02 -11.58 -23.55
N TYR A 12 28.28 -11.75 -23.10
CA TYR A 12 28.85 -10.94 -22.02
C TYR A 12 29.05 -9.47 -22.43
N ALA A 13 29.43 -9.22 -23.69
CA ALA A 13 29.52 -7.86 -24.24
C ALA A 13 28.15 -7.18 -24.37
N LEU A 14 27.09 -7.93 -24.72
CA LEU A 14 25.71 -7.44 -24.76
C LEU A 14 25.13 -7.21 -23.35
N GLU A 15 25.47 -8.03 -22.35
CA GLU A 15 25.11 -7.82 -20.94
C GLU A 15 25.81 -6.61 -20.33
N LEU A 16 27.08 -6.37 -20.69
CA LEU A 16 27.81 -5.15 -20.30
C LEU A 16 27.18 -3.89 -20.92
N ILE A 17 26.74 -3.93 -22.18
CA ILE A 17 26.05 -2.82 -22.83
C ILE A 17 24.65 -2.60 -22.22
N ALA A 18 23.90 -3.66 -21.90
CA ALA A 18 22.58 -3.55 -21.25
C ALA A 18 22.67 -3.03 -19.80
N ALA A 19 23.69 -3.44 -19.04
CA ALA A 19 23.98 -2.90 -17.71
C ALA A 19 24.40 -1.43 -17.78
N SER A 20 25.17 -1.04 -18.80
CA SER A 20 25.55 0.36 -19.04
C SER A 20 24.33 1.25 -19.33
N VAL A 21 23.35 0.76 -20.11
CA VAL A 21 22.11 1.50 -20.43
C VAL A 21 21.18 1.62 -19.21
N ILE A 22 21.16 0.62 -18.32
CA ILE A 22 20.41 0.66 -17.04
C ILE A 22 21.06 1.64 -16.04
N ILE A 23 22.40 1.70 -16.00
CA ILE A 23 23.14 2.66 -15.16
C ILE A 23 22.92 4.09 -15.67
N VAL A 24 22.97 4.32 -16.98
CA VAL A 24 22.68 5.64 -17.57
C VAL A 24 21.21 6.05 -17.35
N ALA A 25 20.25 5.11 -17.37
CA ALA A 25 18.84 5.38 -17.07
C ALA A 25 18.55 5.62 -15.57
N ALA A 26 19.29 4.95 -14.67
CA ALA A 26 19.20 5.16 -13.22
C ALA A 26 19.87 6.47 -12.78
N VAL A 27 21.00 6.85 -13.40
CA VAL A 27 21.62 8.17 -13.25
C VAL A 27 20.71 9.26 -13.83
N ALA A 28 20.02 9.01 -14.95
CA ALA A 28 19.01 9.93 -15.50
C ALA A 28 17.74 10.05 -14.64
N PHE A 29 17.38 9.01 -13.86
CA PHE A 29 16.25 9.03 -12.92
C PHE A 29 16.60 9.70 -11.58
N LEU A 30 17.80 9.46 -11.05
CA LEU A 30 18.37 10.21 -9.92
C LEU A 30 18.58 11.69 -10.27
N ALA A 31 18.83 12.01 -11.55
CA ALA A 31 18.82 13.37 -12.06
C ALA A 31 17.40 13.99 -12.16
N HIS A 32 16.32 13.20 -12.07
CA HIS A 32 14.95 13.66 -12.32
C HIS A 32 14.09 13.87 -11.06
N GLU A 33 14.42 13.27 -9.91
CA GLU A 33 13.77 13.53 -8.61
C GLU A 33 14.79 13.49 -7.47
N GLY A 34 15.29 14.66 -7.07
CA GLY A 34 16.32 14.77 -6.04
C GLY A 34 15.72 14.97 -4.64
N VAL A 35 15.89 13.97 -3.77
CA VAL A 35 15.71 14.09 -2.31
C VAL A 35 17.10 14.09 -1.68
N PHE A 36 17.45 15.18 -0.99
CA PHE A 36 18.78 15.38 -0.42
C PHE A 36 18.73 15.24 1.11
N PHE A 37 19.48 14.28 1.64
CA PHE A 37 19.72 14.14 3.07
C PHE A 37 21.09 14.75 3.38
N GLY A 38 21.11 15.93 4.00
CA GLY A 38 22.34 16.64 4.36
C GLY A 38 22.53 16.66 5.88
N SER A 39 23.73 16.27 6.32
CA SER A 39 24.31 16.71 7.60
C SER A 39 24.50 18.24 7.59
N ALA A 40 24.23 18.91 8.72
CA ALA A 40 24.16 20.36 8.84
C ALA A 40 25.47 21.10 8.43
N PRO A 41 25.42 22.23 7.71
CA PRO A 41 26.60 23.05 7.44
C PRO A 41 26.69 24.31 8.34
N GLU A 42 27.93 24.72 8.62
CA GLU A 42 28.35 25.99 9.25
C GLU A 42 28.21 27.20 8.30
N GLU A 43 28.15 28.41 8.87
CA GLU A 43 27.98 29.70 8.21
C GLU A 43 29.17 30.11 7.32
N GLY A 44 28.89 30.66 6.12
CA GLY A 44 29.89 31.38 5.31
C GLY A 44 29.57 31.55 3.81
N ASP A 45 29.25 32.79 3.44
CA ASP A 45 29.44 33.50 2.16
C ASP A 45 28.95 32.99 0.77
N VAL A 46 28.11 33.86 0.19
CA VAL A 46 28.09 34.45 -1.17
C VAL A 46 28.17 33.56 -2.42
N LEU A 47 27.10 33.72 -3.23
CA LEU A 47 26.94 33.41 -4.65
C LEU A 47 28.24 33.43 -5.49
N GLN A 48 28.60 32.27 -6.04
CA GLN A 48 29.26 32.19 -7.34
C GLN A 48 28.57 31.15 -8.22
N ASP A 49 28.15 31.64 -9.38
CA ASP A 49 27.71 30.91 -10.55
C ASP A 49 28.90 30.14 -11.13
N SER A 50 28.85 28.81 -11.06
CA SER A 50 29.72 27.97 -11.88
C SER A 50 29.08 26.60 -12.12
N GLY A 51 28.83 26.33 -13.41
CA GLY A 51 29.09 25.06 -14.09
C GLY A 51 28.73 23.77 -13.35
N MET A 52 27.69 23.12 -13.86
CA MET A 52 27.41 21.71 -13.65
C MET A 52 28.65 20.85 -13.95
N GLU A 53 29.28 20.28 -12.92
CA GLU A 53 30.18 19.13 -13.02
C GLU A 53 29.90 18.17 -11.85
N LEU A 54 29.38 16.98 -12.16
CA LEU A 54 29.19 15.89 -11.22
C LEU A 54 30.50 15.09 -11.17
N ALA A 55 31.18 15.12 -10.02
CA ALA A 55 32.32 14.25 -9.75
C ALA A 55 31.85 12.94 -9.12
N ASP A 56 32.30 11.84 -9.72
CA ASP A 56 32.11 10.46 -9.27
C ASP A 56 32.78 10.17 -7.93
N GLY A 57 32.12 9.33 -7.12
CA GLY A 57 32.81 8.44 -6.18
C GLY A 57 32.51 8.63 -4.70
N ALA A 58 31.62 7.79 -4.16
CA ALA A 58 31.80 7.13 -2.86
C ALA A 58 30.79 5.99 -2.74
N ALA A 59 31.24 4.78 -3.03
CA ALA A 59 30.55 3.55 -2.68
C ALA A 59 30.70 3.27 -1.17
N GLY A 60 29.60 2.82 -0.55
CA GLY A 60 29.63 2.09 0.72
C GLY A 60 29.05 2.83 1.92
N VAL A 61 27.73 2.82 2.07
CA VAL A 61 27.02 2.79 3.37
C VAL A 61 25.71 2.01 3.18
N GLU A 62 25.39 1.14 4.14
CA GLU A 62 24.25 0.23 4.20
C GLU A 62 22.89 0.90 3.92
N ASP A 63 22.02 0.12 3.27
CA ASP A 63 20.58 0.33 3.07
C ASP A 63 19.85 0.35 4.42
N PRO A 64 19.15 1.44 4.81
CA PRO A 64 18.17 1.40 5.87
C PRO A 64 16.79 1.77 5.31
N PHE A 65 16.01 0.72 5.10
CA PHE A 65 14.72 0.55 5.76
C PHE A 65 13.60 1.55 5.45
N TYR A 66 12.61 1.00 4.72
CA TYR A 66 11.20 1.31 4.83
C TYR A 66 10.76 1.43 6.30
N LEU A 67 10.32 2.63 6.70
CA LEU A 67 9.44 2.77 7.86
C LEU A 67 8.00 2.47 7.42
N LEU A 68 7.42 1.42 8.00
CA LEU A 68 5.97 1.31 8.11
C LEU A 68 5.45 2.54 8.85
N PRO A 69 4.38 3.23 8.39
CA PRO A 69 3.83 4.33 9.15
C PRO A 69 3.30 3.81 10.49
N PRO A 70 3.73 4.37 11.64
CA PRO A 70 3.17 3.98 12.92
C PRO A 70 1.76 4.60 13.07
N GLY A 71 0.73 3.78 12.85
CA GLY A 71 -0.56 3.73 13.56
C GLY A 71 -1.47 4.96 13.74
N ALA A 72 -1.03 6.20 13.52
CA ALA A 72 -1.78 7.39 13.89
C ALA A 72 -2.51 8.00 12.69
N LYS A 73 -3.79 7.66 12.57
CA LYS A 73 -4.74 8.36 11.69
C LYS A 73 -5.03 9.75 12.27
N PRO A 74 -5.25 10.78 11.45
CA PRO A 74 -5.69 12.08 11.94
C PRO A 74 -7.04 11.91 12.65
N VAL A 75 -7.19 12.55 13.81
CA VAL A 75 -8.45 12.58 14.54
C VAL A 75 -8.97 14.00 14.41
N PHE A 76 -10.00 14.20 13.59
CA PHE A 76 -10.67 15.50 13.52
C PHE A 76 -11.47 15.72 14.79
N LEU A 77 -11.24 16.86 15.44
CA LEU A 77 -11.81 17.18 16.74
C LEU A 77 -12.61 18.47 16.63
N SER A 78 -13.74 18.53 17.32
CA SER A 78 -14.37 19.82 17.61
C SER A 78 -13.42 20.71 18.41
N PHE A 79 -13.67 22.01 18.44
CA PHE A 79 -12.79 22.95 19.14
C PHE A 79 -12.67 22.61 20.64
N ASP A 80 -13.78 22.26 21.29
CA ASP A 80 -13.79 21.87 22.71
C ASP A 80 -13.04 20.55 22.97
N GLU A 81 -13.18 19.55 22.11
CA GLU A 81 -12.43 18.29 22.22
C GLU A 81 -10.93 18.51 22.01
N LEU A 82 -10.58 19.39 21.08
CA LEU A 82 -9.19 19.75 20.79
C LEU A 82 -8.55 20.49 21.97
N LEU A 83 -9.28 21.41 22.61
CA LEU A 83 -8.83 22.05 23.86
C LEU A 83 -8.69 21.06 25.01
N ARG A 84 -9.65 20.15 25.21
CA ARG A 84 -9.53 19.08 26.23
C ARG A 84 -8.31 18.21 25.98
N LYS A 85 -8.03 17.87 24.71
CA LYS A 85 -6.85 17.09 24.33
C LYS A 85 -5.56 17.85 24.63
N ARG A 86 -5.53 19.16 24.35
CA ARG A 86 -4.41 20.03 24.71
C ARG A 86 -4.16 20.04 26.22
N GLU A 87 -5.20 20.29 27.03
CA GLU A 87 -5.09 20.31 28.50
C GLU A 87 -4.63 18.95 29.06
N ALA A 88 -5.10 17.83 28.47
CA ALA A 88 -4.62 16.51 28.84
C ALA A 88 -3.11 16.34 28.56
N LEU A 89 -2.62 16.78 27.41
CA LEU A 89 -1.19 16.72 27.08
C LEU A 89 -0.34 17.62 28.00
N ILE A 90 -0.87 18.77 28.42
CA ILE A 90 -0.24 19.65 29.41
C ILE A 90 -0.15 18.95 30.76
N TRP A 91 -1.27 18.38 31.23
CA TRP A 91 -1.35 17.66 32.50
C TRP A 91 -0.40 16.46 32.55
N ASP A 92 -0.34 15.70 31.44
CA ASP A 92 0.52 14.53 31.27
C ASP A 92 1.99 14.90 31.02
N ARG A 93 2.33 16.20 31.02
CA ARG A 93 3.68 16.72 30.76
C ARG A 93 4.30 16.17 29.48
N ARG A 94 3.52 16.16 28.39
CA ARG A 94 3.97 15.67 27.08
C ARG A 94 4.58 16.78 26.25
N ASP A 95 5.49 16.42 25.36
CA ASP A 95 5.93 17.29 24.28
C ASP A 95 4.90 17.28 23.15
N PHE A 96 4.50 18.44 22.67
CA PHE A 96 3.54 18.55 21.56
C PHE A 96 3.59 19.93 20.90
N VAL A 97 2.94 20.06 19.75
CA VAL A 97 2.76 21.33 19.04
C VAL A 97 1.28 21.71 19.04
N PHE A 98 0.99 22.98 19.29
CA PHE A 98 -0.32 23.57 19.10
C PHE A 98 -0.25 24.65 18.02
N ALA A 99 -0.83 24.41 16.85
CA ALA A 99 -0.97 25.36 15.77
C ALA A 99 -2.32 26.09 15.89
N ASP A 100 -2.28 27.35 16.28
CA ASP A 100 -3.42 28.26 16.27
C ASP A 100 -3.44 29.01 14.94
N MET A 101 -4.26 28.51 14.01
CA MET A 101 -4.34 29.03 12.65
C MET A 101 -5.00 30.40 12.58
N ARG A 102 -5.83 30.77 13.59
CA ARG A 102 -6.44 32.09 13.68
C ARG A 102 -5.44 33.12 14.19
N ALA A 103 -4.66 32.76 15.20
CA ALA A 103 -3.60 33.61 15.71
C ALA A 103 -2.36 33.63 14.79
N GLY A 104 -2.28 32.69 13.82
CA GLY A 104 -1.16 32.60 12.89
C GLY A 104 0.12 32.18 13.59
N ILE A 105 0.05 31.31 14.59
CA ILE A 105 1.21 30.87 15.38
C ILE A 105 1.18 29.36 15.65
N MET A 106 2.36 28.78 15.75
CA MET A 106 2.57 27.44 16.28
C MET A 106 3.36 27.51 17.58
N THR A 107 2.83 26.92 18.65
CA THR A 107 3.51 26.85 19.94
C THR A 107 4.07 25.45 20.17
N TRP A 108 5.37 25.36 20.45
CA TRP A 108 6.01 24.15 20.94
C TRP A 108 5.90 24.10 22.46
N TYR A 109 5.36 22.98 22.94
CA TYR A 109 5.29 22.64 24.35
C TYR A 109 6.32 21.57 24.66
N GLU A 110 7.13 21.82 25.69
CA GLU A 110 8.08 20.87 26.26
C GLU A 110 7.64 20.53 27.68
N ALA A 111 7.44 19.24 27.94
CA ALA A 111 6.88 18.74 29.20
C ALA A 111 5.59 19.46 29.64
N GLY A 112 4.70 19.78 28.68
CA GLY A 112 3.45 20.51 28.92
C GLY A 112 3.59 22.02 29.12
N VAL A 113 4.80 22.58 29.02
CA VAL A 113 5.06 24.03 29.18
C VAL A 113 5.38 24.67 27.82
N PRO A 114 4.76 25.79 27.44
CA PRO A 114 5.09 26.46 26.18
C PRO A 114 6.53 27.01 26.24
N ARG A 115 7.36 26.66 25.25
CA ARG A 115 8.80 27.02 25.22
C ARG A 115 9.23 27.80 23.99
N ALA A 116 8.55 27.61 22.87
CA ALA A 116 8.84 28.35 21.65
C ALA A 116 7.56 28.65 20.88
N ILE A 117 7.54 29.76 20.15
CA ILE A 117 6.44 30.17 19.29
C ILE A 117 7.03 30.43 17.91
N PHE A 118 6.45 29.80 16.89
CA PHE A 118 6.83 29.92 15.50
C PHE A 118 5.69 30.63 14.76
N PRO A 119 5.90 31.86 14.26
CA PRO A 119 4.91 32.54 13.44
C PRO A 119 4.65 31.77 12.14
N ILE A 120 3.37 31.60 11.82
CA ILE A 120 2.93 31.05 10.55
C ILE A 120 2.97 32.18 9.54
N VAL A 121 3.93 32.10 8.60
CA VAL A 121 4.12 33.16 7.59
C VAL A 121 3.19 33.00 6.40
N ALA A 122 2.77 31.77 6.13
CA ALA A 122 1.70 31.46 5.21
C ALA A 122 1.05 30.14 5.63
N ALA A 123 -0.24 30.02 5.35
CA ALA A 123 -0.99 28.81 5.54
C ALA A 123 -1.87 28.59 4.33
N PRO A 124 -2.20 27.33 4.03
CA PRO A 124 -3.09 27.03 2.92
C PRO A 124 -4.46 27.64 3.24
N LYS A 125 -5.17 28.06 2.20
CA LYS A 125 -6.56 28.50 2.36
C LYS A 125 -7.39 27.34 2.94
N PRO A 126 -8.22 27.56 3.98
CA PRO A 126 -9.08 26.52 4.53
C PRO A 126 -9.94 25.85 3.45
N GLY A 127 -9.95 24.52 3.42
CA GLY A 127 -10.59 23.69 2.40
C GLY A 127 -9.83 23.55 1.06
N GLY A 128 -8.63 24.14 0.95
CA GLY A 128 -7.73 23.99 -0.20
C GLY A 128 -6.94 22.67 -0.19
N PHE A 129 -6.21 22.38 -1.27
CA PHE A 129 -5.53 21.09 -1.46
C PHE A 129 -4.62 20.70 -0.31
N PHE A 130 -3.75 21.62 0.12
CA PHE A 130 -2.78 21.36 1.18
C PHE A 130 -3.24 21.90 2.54
N ASP A 131 -4.53 22.26 2.68
CA ASP A 131 -5.11 22.66 3.97
C ASP A 131 -4.83 21.59 5.02
N ILE A 132 -4.57 22.00 6.25
CA ILE A 132 -4.38 21.10 7.39
C ILE A 132 -5.58 21.30 8.30
N PRO A 133 -6.66 20.50 8.20
CA PRO A 133 -7.89 20.76 8.93
C PRO A 133 -7.73 20.74 10.44
N GLN A 134 -8.70 21.33 11.15
CA GLN A 134 -8.73 21.27 12.60
C GLN A 134 -8.73 19.83 13.12
N GLY A 135 -7.77 19.47 13.97
CA GLY A 135 -7.66 18.11 14.48
C GLY A 135 -6.38 17.81 15.22
N PHE A 136 -6.25 16.55 15.59
CA PHE A 136 -5.09 15.96 16.24
C PHE A 136 -4.33 15.10 15.23
N TYR A 137 -3.05 15.38 15.09
CA TYR A 137 -2.11 14.73 14.20
C TYR A 137 -0.89 14.26 15.00
N THR A 138 -0.05 13.47 14.35
CA THR A 138 1.31 13.15 14.82
C THR A 138 2.28 13.38 13.69
N ALA A 139 3.45 13.95 13.98
CA ALA A 139 4.54 14.03 13.02
C ALA A 139 4.92 12.60 12.59
N GLN A 140 4.66 12.24 11.33
CA GLN A 140 4.95 10.89 10.82
C GLN A 140 6.44 10.74 10.53
N ASP A 141 7.00 11.75 9.85
CA ASP A 141 8.37 11.77 9.40
C ASP A 141 8.82 13.21 9.12
N LYS A 142 10.10 13.39 8.77
CA LYS A 142 10.68 14.69 8.45
C LYS A 142 11.70 14.57 7.30
N ALA A 143 11.81 15.60 6.47
CA ALA A 143 12.82 15.69 5.42
C ALA A 143 13.50 17.07 5.38
N VAL A 144 14.82 17.10 5.28
CA VAL A 144 15.59 18.35 5.16
C VAL A 144 15.25 19.07 3.85
N GLN A 145 15.04 18.32 2.77
CA GLN A 145 14.62 18.81 1.46
C GLN A 145 13.54 17.89 0.88
N HIS A 146 12.55 18.48 0.22
CA HIS A 146 11.49 17.77 -0.50
C HIS A 146 11.18 18.49 -1.81
N VAL A 147 11.12 17.75 -2.92
CA VAL A 147 10.61 18.30 -4.19
C VAL A 147 9.12 18.01 -4.24
N SER A 148 8.30 19.03 -4.03
CA SER A 148 6.85 18.91 -4.24
C SER A 148 6.57 18.97 -5.74
N LYS A 149 6.23 17.83 -6.35
CA LYS A 149 5.85 17.77 -7.77
C LYS A 149 4.53 18.48 -8.04
N SER A 150 3.58 18.41 -7.10
CA SER A 150 2.27 19.07 -7.17
C SER A 150 2.40 20.58 -6.97
N GLY A 151 3.22 21.03 -6.03
CA GLY A 151 3.56 22.44 -5.81
C GLY A 151 4.61 22.99 -6.79
N ARG A 152 5.25 22.12 -7.60
CA ARG A 152 6.38 22.42 -8.50
C ARG A 152 7.48 23.24 -7.83
N MET A 153 7.87 22.85 -6.61
CA MET A 153 8.82 23.60 -5.81
C MET A 153 9.66 22.70 -4.91
N ARG A 154 10.80 23.23 -4.46
CA ARG A 154 11.61 22.64 -3.42
C ARG A 154 11.25 23.24 -2.07
N LEU A 155 10.94 22.37 -1.13
CA LEU A 155 10.62 22.69 0.25
C LEU A 155 11.77 22.23 1.13
N SER A 156 12.05 22.96 2.20
CA SER A 156 13.05 22.59 3.19
C SER A 156 12.44 22.49 4.58
N SER A 157 13.13 21.78 5.47
CA SER A 157 12.70 21.61 6.88
C SER A 157 11.26 21.09 6.99
N VAL A 158 10.95 20.06 6.22
CA VAL A 158 9.60 19.51 6.06
C VAL A 158 9.29 18.53 7.17
N VAL A 159 8.16 18.72 7.85
CA VAL A 159 7.57 17.78 8.81
C VAL A 159 6.24 17.30 8.24
N TYR A 160 6.08 16.00 8.07
CA TYR A 160 4.87 15.39 7.51
C TYR A 160 3.89 15.01 8.63
N LEU A 161 2.62 15.39 8.50
CA LEU A 161 1.59 15.12 9.52
C LEU A 161 0.70 13.93 9.15
N PHE A 162 0.13 13.97 7.95
CA PHE A 162 -0.76 12.97 7.37
C PHE A 162 -1.28 13.57 6.08
N GLY A 163 -1.46 12.83 4.99
CA GLY A 163 -2.00 13.57 3.85
C GLY A 163 -0.97 14.63 3.40
N ASN A 164 -1.42 15.59 2.59
CA ASN A 164 -0.61 16.72 2.06
C ASN A 164 -0.27 17.72 3.15
N TYR A 165 -0.56 17.34 4.38
CA TYR A 165 -0.49 18.19 5.53
C TYR A 165 0.94 18.09 5.99
N MET A 166 1.68 19.12 5.62
CA MET A 166 3.08 19.28 5.95
C MET A 166 3.29 20.65 6.55
N ILE A 167 4.24 20.72 7.47
CA ILE A 167 4.79 21.99 7.93
C ILE A 167 6.17 22.11 7.31
N HIS A 168 6.50 23.25 6.71
CA HIS A 168 7.81 23.42 6.08
C HIS A 168 8.27 24.88 6.11
N ALA A 169 9.53 25.10 5.73
CA ALA A 169 10.04 26.44 5.51
C ALA A 169 9.33 27.11 4.33
N ALA A 170 8.98 28.37 4.50
CA ALA A 170 8.50 29.19 3.40
C ALA A 170 9.54 29.17 2.26
N PRO A 171 9.10 28.92 1.03
CA PRO A 171 9.99 28.80 -0.11
C PRO A 171 10.73 30.13 -0.36
N ALA A 172 12.03 30.04 -0.66
CA ALA A 172 12.79 31.19 -1.15
C ALA A 172 12.20 31.65 -2.51
N ALA A 173 12.12 32.96 -2.75
CA ALA A 173 11.46 33.54 -3.92
C ALA A 173 11.93 32.95 -5.26
N ARG A 174 11.01 32.92 -6.25
CA ARG A 174 11.14 32.24 -7.55
C ARG A 174 12.48 32.49 -8.24
N THR A 175 13.20 31.43 -8.60
CA THR A 175 14.14 31.44 -9.73
C THR A 175 13.42 30.89 -10.98
N SER A 176 13.33 31.75 -12.00
CA SER A 176 12.72 31.56 -13.34
C SER A 176 11.23 31.89 -13.51
N ALA A 177 10.96 32.65 -14.59
CA ALA A 177 9.68 33.23 -14.95
C ALA A 177 8.63 32.24 -15.51
N ALA A 178 8.83 30.93 -15.40
CA ALA A 178 8.00 29.91 -16.07
C ALA A 178 6.89 29.26 -15.20
N LEU A 179 6.70 29.68 -13.94
CA LEU A 179 5.87 28.94 -12.96
C LEU A 179 4.82 29.82 -12.26
N ALA A 180 4.06 30.61 -13.02
CA ALA A 180 3.04 31.52 -12.49
C ALA A 180 1.66 30.90 -12.17
N GLY A 181 1.58 29.58 -11.91
CA GLY A 181 0.29 28.86 -11.88
C GLY A 181 -0.22 28.37 -10.52
N ALA A 182 0.65 28.11 -9.54
CA ALA A 182 0.24 27.74 -8.18
C ALA A 182 0.79 28.81 -7.22
N ALA A 183 -0.09 29.35 -6.38
CA ALA A 183 0.27 30.41 -5.46
C ALA A 183 1.06 29.79 -4.29
N LEU A 184 2.23 30.38 -3.98
CA LEU A 184 3.21 29.84 -3.01
C LEU A 184 2.62 29.69 -1.60
N ASP A 185 1.54 30.41 -1.29
CA ASP A 185 0.75 30.39 -0.05
C ASP A 185 -0.05 29.09 0.14
N GLU A 186 -0.15 28.25 -0.89
CA GLU A 186 -1.06 27.10 -0.84
C GLU A 186 -0.40 25.81 -0.34
N THR A 187 0.93 25.68 -0.22
CA THR A 187 1.58 24.44 0.24
C THR A 187 1.76 24.43 1.76
N GLY A 188 1.04 23.55 2.47
CA GLY A 188 1.25 23.29 3.91
C GLY A 188 1.23 24.51 4.85
N ILE A 189 1.50 24.29 6.13
CA ILE A 189 1.77 25.38 7.07
C ILE A 189 3.22 25.82 6.88
N GLN A 190 3.42 27.11 6.62
CA GLN A 190 4.74 27.66 6.33
C GLN A 190 5.25 28.47 7.50
N LEU A 191 6.49 28.20 7.88
CA LEU A 191 7.25 28.95 8.86
C LEU A 191 8.36 29.72 8.15
N ALA A 192 8.81 30.85 8.70
CA ALA A 192 9.99 31.52 8.17
C ALA A 192 11.18 30.53 8.17
N PRO A 193 12.10 30.55 7.19
CA PRO A 193 13.16 29.54 7.11
C PRO A 193 13.99 29.31 8.40
N PRO A 194 14.35 30.35 9.20
CA PRO A 194 15.00 30.16 10.49
C PRO A 194 14.11 29.41 11.49
N ASP A 195 12.84 29.84 11.60
CA ASP A 195 11.82 29.25 12.48
C ASP A 195 11.51 27.80 12.08
N ALA A 196 11.44 27.52 10.78
CA ALA A 196 11.21 26.19 10.23
C ALA A 196 12.37 25.24 10.55
N LYS A 197 13.62 25.72 10.46
CA LYS A 197 14.81 24.94 10.80
C LYS A 197 14.83 24.60 12.29
N GLU A 198 14.50 25.57 13.14
CA GLU A 198 14.40 25.36 14.57
C GLU A 198 13.23 24.41 14.94
N PHE A 199 12.05 24.63 14.37
CA PHE A 199 10.89 23.76 14.53
C PHE A 199 11.20 22.31 14.12
N PHE A 200 11.81 22.14 12.94
CA PHE A 200 12.23 20.85 12.42
C PHE A 200 13.23 20.14 13.33
N ALA A 201 14.13 20.87 13.99
CA ALA A 201 15.08 20.28 14.94
C ALA A 201 14.39 19.77 16.22
N ARG A 202 13.30 20.43 16.66
CA ARG A 202 12.58 20.11 17.91
C ARG A 202 11.59 18.96 17.76
N VAL A 203 10.87 18.89 16.64
CA VAL A 203 9.81 17.88 16.43
C VAL A 203 10.42 16.51 16.15
N ALA A 204 10.00 15.45 16.84
CA ALA A 204 10.39 14.08 16.53
C ALA A 204 9.25 13.34 15.79
N SER A 205 9.56 12.21 15.14
CA SER A 205 8.50 11.31 14.67
C SER A 205 7.67 10.83 15.89
N GLY A 206 6.36 10.80 15.74
CA GLY A 206 5.39 10.52 16.81
C GLY A 206 5.01 11.73 17.67
N THR A 207 5.64 12.90 17.51
CA THR A 207 5.27 14.12 18.25
C THR A 207 3.81 14.50 17.93
N PRO A 208 2.93 14.68 18.94
CA PRO A 208 1.56 15.16 18.74
C PRO A 208 1.52 16.59 18.22
N ILE A 209 0.64 16.85 17.25
CA ILE A 209 0.46 18.16 16.62
C ILE A 209 -1.04 18.44 16.55
N LEU A 210 -1.51 19.45 17.27
CA LEU A 210 -2.91 19.89 17.26
C LEU A 210 -3.03 21.12 16.37
N VAL A 211 -3.97 21.11 15.43
CA VAL A 211 -4.23 22.25 14.53
C VAL A 211 -5.63 22.77 14.81
N SER A 212 -5.78 24.08 15.02
CA SER A 212 -7.01 24.72 15.48
C SER A 212 -7.41 25.92 14.61
N TYR A 213 -8.67 26.01 14.21
CA TYR A 213 -9.25 27.14 13.44
C TYR A 213 -10.36 27.91 14.19
N ALA A 214 -10.74 27.49 15.40
CA ALA A 214 -11.75 28.10 16.29
C ALA A 214 -13.24 27.96 15.90
N ASP A 215 -13.60 27.77 14.62
CA ASP A 215 -14.99 27.48 14.20
C ASP A 215 -15.24 25.98 13.94
N ALA A 216 -16.50 25.53 14.05
CA ALA A 216 -16.89 24.12 13.91
C ALA A 216 -16.37 23.50 12.60
N ALA A 217 -15.62 22.40 12.72
CA ALA A 217 -14.97 21.75 11.60
C ALA A 217 -16.00 21.38 10.50
N PRO A 218 -15.72 21.62 9.21
CA PRO A 218 -16.53 21.07 8.15
C PRO A 218 -16.56 19.53 8.26
N ALA A 219 -17.65 18.88 7.81
CA ALA A 219 -17.66 17.43 7.68
C ALA A 219 -16.70 17.04 6.54
N ILE A 220 -15.56 16.48 6.90
CA ILE A 220 -14.49 16.09 5.98
C ILE A 220 -14.60 14.60 5.68
N GLY A 221 -14.62 14.25 4.40
CA GLY A 221 -14.53 12.86 3.92
C GLY A 221 -13.21 12.61 3.19
N PHE A 222 -12.80 11.35 3.10
CA PHE A 222 -11.70 10.94 2.23
C PHE A 222 -12.25 10.11 1.07
N THR A 223 -11.73 10.32 -0.14
CA THR A 223 -12.14 9.58 -1.33
C THR A 223 -11.00 9.52 -2.36
N TYR A 224 -11.22 8.75 -3.42
CA TYR A 224 -10.33 8.67 -4.56
C TYR A 224 -10.70 9.70 -5.63
N PHE A 225 -9.68 10.36 -6.16
CA PHE A 225 -9.79 11.28 -7.28
C PHE A 225 -9.02 10.74 -8.47
N ARG A 226 -9.52 11.01 -9.67
CA ARG A 226 -8.71 10.81 -10.88
C ARG A 226 -7.68 11.92 -11.04
N LYS A 227 -6.44 11.54 -11.36
CA LYS A 227 -5.34 12.45 -11.75
C LYS A 227 -5.45 12.90 -13.20
N THR A 228 -6.38 12.35 -14.00
CA THR A 228 -6.57 12.68 -15.41
C THR A 228 -8.03 12.99 -15.75
N LEU A 229 -8.28 14.06 -16.53
CA LEU A 229 -9.62 14.54 -16.90
C LEU A 229 -10.01 14.01 -18.28
N LEU A 230 -8.99 13.75 -19.09
CA LEU A 230 -9.13 12.93 -20.26
C LEU A 230 -9.62 11.54 -19.83
N PRO A 231 -10.42 10.85 -20.65
CA PRO A 231 -10.79 9.49 -20.37
C PRO A 231 -9.49 8.67 -20.24
N ALA A 232 -9.19 8.26 -19.01
CA ALA A 232 -8.06 7.39 -18.75
C ALA A 232 -8.20 6.15 -19.65
N ARG A 233 -7.12 5.76 -20.33
CA ARG A 233 -7.10 4.49 -21.05
C ARG A 233 -7.09 3.37 -20.03
N VAL A 234 -8.29 2.98 -19.61
CA VAL A 234 -8.50 1.80 -18.76
C VAL A 234 -7.77 0.62 -19.43
N PRO A 235 -6.88 -0.07 -18.71
CA PRO A 235 -6.07 -1.10 -19.33
C PRO A 235 -6.95 -2.27 -19.77
N GLU A 236 -6.70 -2.73 -21.00
CA GLU A 236 -7.25 -3.99 -21.47
C GLU A 236 -6.55 -5.16 -20.76
N VAL A 237 -7.31 -5.83 -19.89
CA VAL A 237 -6.87 -7.04 -19.19
C VAL A 237 -7.41 -8.30 -19.85
N THR A 238 -6.60 -9.35 -19.88
CA THR A 238 -6.99 -10.65 -20.45
C THR A 238 -7.92 -11.45 -19.56
N ALA A 239 -8.00 -11.12 -18.27
CA ALA A 239 -8.97 -11.66 -17.32
C ALA A 239 -10.40 -11.51 -17.83
N ALA A 240 -11.18 -12.58 -17.68
CA ALA A 240 -12.61 -12.58 -17.98
C ALA A 240 -13.37 -11.76 -16.93
N SER A 241 -12.96 -11.88 -15.66
CA SER A 241 -13.43 -11.04 -14.56
C SER A 241 -12.26 -10.52 -13.73
N ALA A 242 -12.35 -9.26 -13.32
CA ALA A 242 -11.31 -8.57 -12.58
C ALA A 242 -11.89 -7.48 -11.69
N LEU A 243 -11.29 -7.30 -10.52
CA LEU A 243 -11.63 -6.22 -9.59
C LEU A 243 -10.37 -5.75 -8.88
N ALA A 244 -10.19 -4.43 -8.81
CA ALA A 244 -9.22 -3.80 -7.91
C ALA A 244 -9.93 -2.81 -7.00
N ARG A 245 -9.75 -3.01 -5.69
CA ARG A 245 -10.54 -2.34 -4.65
C ARG A 245 -9.67 -2.07 -3.43
N ASP A 246 -9.81 -0.90 -2.82
CA ASP A 246 -9.08 -0.57 -1.60
C ASP A 246 -9.67 -1.34 -0.41
N ILE A 247 -8.81 -2.01 0.36
CA ILE A 247 -9.21 -2.90 1.45
C ILE A 247 -9.91 -2.14 2.59
N GLU A 248 -9.50 -0.91 2.88
CA GLU A 248 -9.97 -0.17 4.06
C GLU A 248 -11.28 0.58 3.76
N THR A 249 -11.31 1.28 2.63
CA THR A 249 -12.45 2.12 2.22
C THR A 249 -13.53 1.31 1.51
N GLY A 250 -13.12 0.23 0.83
CA GLY A 250 -14.00 -0.49 -0.08
C GLY A 250 -14.32 0.29 -1.35
N GLU A 251 -13.56 1.31 -1.72
CA GLU A 251 -13.75 2.00 -3.00
C GLU A 251 -13.30 1.11 -4.17
N ILE A 252 -14.14 0.98 -5.19
CA ILE A 252 -13.82 0.24 -6.42
C ILE A 252 -13.07 1.15 -7.37
N LEU A 253 -11.88 0.72 -7.79
CA LEU A 253 -10.96 1.54 -8.59
C LEU A 253 -10.77 0.98 -10.01
N PHE A 254 -11.01 -0.32 -10.18
CA PHE A 254 -11.06 -0.99 -11.48
C PHE A 254 -12.03 -2.16 -11.38
N GLU A 255 -12.88 -2.36 -12.38
CA GLU A 255 -13.77 -3.53 -12.45
C GLU A 255 -14.00 -3.98 -13.89
N LYS A 256 -14.15 -5.29 -14.07
CA LYS A 256 -14.58 -5.95 -15.30
C LYS A 256 -15.36 -7.19 -14.89
N ASN A 257 -16.65 -7.29 -15.24
CA ASN A 257 -17.50 -8.46 -14.96
C ASN A 257 -17.38 -8.97 -13.50
N LYS A 258 -17.26 -8.05 -12.53
CA LYS A 258 -16.82 -8.39 -11.17
C LYS A 258 -17.73 -9.35 -10.40
N ASN A 259 -19.01 -9.45 -10.80
CA ASN A 259 -20.03 -10.26 -10.15
C ASN A 259 -20.34 -11.56 -10.90
N ASP A 260 -19.68 -11.80 -12.05
CA ASP A 260 -19.85 -13.02 -12.82
C ASP A 260 -19.09 -14.15 -12.14
N ALA A 261 -19.68 -15.35 -12.14
CA ALA A 261 -19.13 -16.52 -11.47
C ALA A 261 -18.18 -17.29 -12.41
N TYR A 262 -16.99 -17.64 -11.90
CA TYR A 262 -15.98 -18.42 -12.62
C TYR A 262 -15.37 -19.48 -11.70
N PRO A 263 -14.80 -20.56 -12.28
CA PRO A 263 -13.99 -21.51 -11.53
C PRO A 263 -12.86 -20.82 -10.76
N THR A 264 -12.74 -21.14 -9.48
CA THR A 264 -11.81 -20.50 -8.52
C THR A 264 -10.36 -20.96 -8.69
N ALA A 265 -10.17 -22.21 -9.13
CA ALA A 265 -8.92 -22.95 -8.96
C ALA A 265 -8.42 -22.91 -7.50
N SER A 266 -7.10 -23.00 -7.31
CA SER A 266 -6.44 -23.00 -6.00
C SER A 266 -6.68 -21.77 -5.12
N LEU A 267 -7.42 -20.74 -5.58
CA LEU A 267 -7.92 -19.69 -4.68
C LEU A 267 -8.82 -20.26 -3.57
N THR A 268 -9.48 -21.40 -3.84
CA THR A 268 -10.22 -22.20 -2.85
C THR A 268 -9.41 -22.44 -1.57
N LYS A 269 -8.08 -22.61 -1.68
CA LYS A 269 -7.24 -22.95 -0.54
C LYS A 269 -7.17 -21.85 0.53
N LEU A 270 -7.54 -20.61 0.21
CA LEU A 270 -7.71 -19.55 1.20
C LEU A 270 -8.83 -19.88 2.19
N ILE A 271 -10.00 -20.33 1.71
CA ILE A 271 -11.10 -20.71 2.61
C ILE A 271 -10.84 -22.05 3.29
N THR A 272 -10.20 -23.00 2.61
CA THR A 272 -9.74 -24.27 3.19
C THR A 272 -8.83 -24.02 4.39
N ALA A 273 -7.88 -23.09 4.28
CA ALA A 273 -7.01 -22.74 5.39
C ALA A 273 -7.79 -22.18 6.58
N ILE A 274 -8.71 -21.24 6.34
CA ILE A 274 -9.53 -20.63 7.40
C ILE A 274 -10.40 -21.68 8.12
N VAL A 275 -11.09 -22.53 7.36
CA VAL A 275 -11.94 -23.58 7.94
C VAL A 275 -11.11 -24.59 8.70
N ALA A 276 -9.97 -25.02 8.15
CA ALA A 276 -9.06 -25.93 8.84
C ALA A 276 -8.53 -25.32 10.15
N GLN A 277 -8.12 -24.04 10.17
CA GLN A 277 -7.68 -23.36 11.40
C GLN A 277 -8.77 -23.34 12.48
N LYS A 278 -10.05 -23.24 12.08
CA LYS A 278 -11.18 -23.24 13.02
C LYS A 278 -11.40 -24.59 13.72
N TYR A 279 -11.15 -25.71 13.03
CA TYR A 279 -11.49 -27.06 13.51
C TYR A 279 -10.28 -27.94 13.85
N VAL A 280 -9.09 -27.60 13.37
CA VAL A 280 -7.86 -28.36 13.56
C VAL A 280 -6.89 -27.54 14.41
N LYS A 281 -6.62 -28.02 15.62
CA LYS A 281 -5.61 -27.40 16.49
C LYS A 281 -4.24 -27.40 15.80
N PRO A 282 -3.45 -26.32 15.88
CA PRO A 282 -2.14 -26.22 15.23
C PRO A 282 -1.19 -27.39 15.55
N GLU A 283 -1.23 -27.89 16.78
CA GLU A 283 -0.37 -28.96 17.28
C GLU A 283 -0.90 -30.36 16.96
N ARG A 284 -2.10 -30.48 16.38
CA ARG A 284 -2.69 -31.78 16.03
C ARG A 284 -1.82 -32.45 14.98
N THR A 285 -1.38 -33.66 15.27
CA THR A 285 -0.68 -34.51 14.30
C THR A 285 -1.69 -35.09 13.31
N LEU A 286 -1.48 -34.84 12.02
CA LEU A 286 -2.22 -35.46 10.92
C LEU A 286 -1.35 -36.49 10.21
N THR A 287 -1.99 -37.58 9.75
CA THR A 287 -1.32 -38.68 9.02
C THR A 287 -1.72 -38.63 7.57
N VAL A 288 -0.73 -38.77 6.67
CA VAL A 288 -0.96 -38.88 5.22
C VAL A 288 -1.64 -40.22 4.92
N THR A 289 -2.87 -40.19 4.45
CA THR A 289 -3.66 -41.39 4.09
C THR A 289 -3.56 -41.69 2.59
N ASP A 290 -3.95 -42.90 2.17
CA ASP A 290 -4.07 -43.20 0.73
C ASP A 290 -5.10 -42.29 0.06
N ASP A 291 -6.21 -41.99 0.75
CA ASP A 291 -7.27 -41.15 0.20
C ASP A 291 -6.81 -39.72 -0.06
N ALA A 292 -5.98 -39.15 0.83
CA ALA A 292 -5.37 -37.85 0.60
C ALA A 292 -4.45 -37.83 -0.64
N LEU A 293 -3.75 -38.95 -0.91
CA LEU A 293 -2.83 -39.07 -2.04
C LEU A 293 -3.54 -39.39 -3.38
N LYS A 294 -4.85 -39.65 -3.38
CA LYS A 294 -5.62 -39.90 -4.61
C LYS A 294 -5.90 -38.62 -5.41
N THR A 295 -5.71 -37.44 -4.82
CA THR A 295 -5.87 -36.17 -5.54
C THR A 295 -4.84 -36.05 -6.67
N TYR A 296 -5.24 -35.52 -7.83
CA TYR A 296 -4.34 -35.23 -8.94
C TYR A 296 -3.87 -33.75 -8.89
N GLY A 297 -2.86 -33.39 -9.69
CA GLY A 297 -2.35 -32.01 -9.78
C GLY A 297 -1.29 -31.67 -8.73
N ASP A 298 -1.30 -30.42 -8.27
CA ASP A 298 -0.34 -29.87 -7.30
C ASP A 298 -0.22 -30.75 -6.04
N SER A 299 0.99 -31.12 -5.65
CA SER A 299 1.25 -31.97 -4.48
C SER A 299 2.47 -31.50 -3.69
N ALA A 300 2.42 -31.70 -2.37
CA ALA A 300 3.53 -31.43 -1.45
C ALA A 300 4.60 -32.54 -1.41
N GLY A 301 4.52 -33.56 -2.28
CA GLY A 301 5.50 -34.65 -2.36
C GLY A 301 5.43 -35.63 -1.18
N LEU A 302 4.28 -35.66 -0.50
CA LEU A 302 4.04 -36.46 0.69
C LEU A 302 4.00 -37.97 0.38
N SER A 303 4.20 -38.79 1.41
CA SER A 303 4.13 -40.25 1.29
C SER A 303 3.25 -40.88 2.35
N ARG A 304 2.57 -41.97 1.97
CA ARG A 304 1.62 -42.69 2.83
C ARG A 304 2.20 -42.95 4.20
N GLY A 305 1.44 -42.63 5.25
CA GLY A 305 1.79 -42.87 6.63
C GLY A 305 2.84 -41.92 7.20
N GLU A 306 3.28 -40.89 6.47
CA GLU A 306 3.99 -39.77 7.10
C GLU A 306 3.06 -39.00 8.03
N THR A 307 3.65 -38.33 9.03
CA THR A 307 2.91 -37.54 10.02
C THR A 307 3.52 -36.16 10.15
N PHE A 308 2.67 -35.14 10.28
CA PHE A 308 3.04 -33.73 10.39
C PHE A 308 2.13 -33.04 11.41
N VAL A 309 2.61 -32.00 12.07
CA VAL A 309 1.73 -31.09 12.82
C VAL A 309 0.93 -30.23 11.85
N ALA A 310 -0.32 -29.93 12.18
CA ALA A 310 -1.22 -29.18 11.30
C ALA A 310 -0.68 -27.79 10.94
N GLN A 311 0.02 -27.12 11.87
CA GLN A 311 0.64 -25.82 11.62
C GLN A 311 1.58 -25.83 10.40
N ASP A 312 2.41 -26.87 10.28
CA ASP A 312 3.35 -26.99 9.18
C ASP A 312 2.60 -27.19 7.86
N LEU A 313 1.52 -27.97 7.86
CA LEU A 313 0.76 -28.30 6.66
C LEU A 313 0.15 -27.06 5.97
N PHE A 314 -0.14 -25.97 6.70
CA PHE A 314 -0.57 -24.72 6.08
C PHE A 314 0.49 -24.12 5.14
N TYR A 315 1.78 -24.35 5.40
CA TYR A 315 2.85 -23.95 4.48
C TYR A 315 2.74 -24.68 3.15
N GLY A 316 2.61 -26.00 3.17
CA GLY A 316 2.45 -26.78 1.93
C GLY A 316 1.15 -26.42 1.19
N LEU A 317 0.06 -26.20 1.93
CA LEU A 317 -1.23 -25.79 1.35
C LEU A 317 -1.13 -24.49 0.55
N ILE A 318 -0.45 -23.47 1.08
CA ILE A 318 -0.42 -22.13 0.48
C ILE A 318 0.78 -21.93 -0.47
N LEU A 319 1.97 -22.43 -0.10
CA LEU A 319 3.21 -22.25 -0.88
C LEU A 319 3.23 -23.16 -2.11
N GLU A 320 3.00 -24.46 -1.93
CA GLU A 320 3.01 -25.47 -3.01
C GLU A 320 1.64 -25.65 -3.65
N SER A 321 0.60 -24.96 -3.14
CA SER A 321 -0.76 -25.10 -3.66
C SER A 321 -1.28 -26.56 -3.56
N SER A 322 -0.78 -27.31 -2.57
CA SER A 322 -0.92 -28.76 -2.47
C SER A 322 -2.38 -29.25 -2.31
N ASN A 323 -2.80 -30.15 -3.19
CA ASN A 323 -4.12 -30.78 -3.19
C ASN A 323 -4.20 -31.91 -2.16
N ASP A 324 -3.10 -32.66 -1.98
CA ASP A 324 -3.00 -33.72 -0.99
C ASP A 324 -3.20 -33.18 0.45
N ILE A 325 -2.64 -32.01 0.77
CA ILE A 325 -2.86 -31.37 2.07
C ILE A 325 -4.29 -30.84 2.21
N ALA A 326 -4.88 -30.28 1.15
CA ALA A 326 -6.28 -29.87 1.17
C ALA A 326 -7.21 -31.06 1.47
N ALA A 327 -6.95 -32.22 0.87
CA ALA A 327 -7.66 -33.47 1.16
C ALA A 327 -7.38 -33.98 2.58
N MET A 328 -6.16 -33.84 3.11
CA MET A 328 -5.88 -34.18 4.51
C MET A 328 -6.73 -33.34 5.49
N PHE A 329 -6.90 -32.04 5.25
CA PHE A 329 -7.76 -31.20 6.09
C PHE A 329 -9.24 -31.60 5.98
N GLN A 330 -9.72 -31.89 4.76
CA GLN A 330 -11.07 -32.42 4.55
C GLN A 330 -11.31 -33.74 5.29
N ILE A 331 -10.34 -34.68 5.27
CA ILE A 331 -10.47 -35.96 5.98
C ILE A 331 -10.43 -35.77 7.50
N ALA A 332 -9.67 -34.79 7.99
CA ALA A 332 -9.48 -34.54 9.42
C ALA A 332 -10.70 -33.91 10.11
N VAL A 333 -11.64 -33.36 9.33
CA VAL A 333 -12.80 -32.58 9.78
C VAL A 333 -14.05 -33.09 9.07
N PRO A 334 -15.00 -33.74 9.77
CA PRO A 334 -16.29 -34.12 9.19
C PRO A 334 -17.02 -32.92 8.56
N ASP A 335 -17.76 -33.16 7.48
CA ASP A 335 -18.58 -32.15 6.80
C ASP A 335 -17.81 -30.89 6.34
N PHE A 336 -16.51 -31.03 6.05
CA PHE A 336 -15.61 -29.91 5.74
C PHE A 336 -16.13 -28.99 4.60
N ILE A 337 -16.69 -29.57 3.53
CA ILE A 337 -17.25 -28.80 2.41
C ILE A 337 -18.49 -28.01 2.84
N ALA A 338 -19.32 -28.57 3.71
CA ALA A 338 -20.45 -27.84 4.27
C ALA A 338 -19.94 -26.66 5.09
N HIS A 339 -18.92 -26.85 5.94
CA HIS A 339 -18.31 -25.77 6.69
C HIS A 339 -17.66 -24.68 5.83
N MET A 340 -17.09 -25.03 4.67
CA MET A 340 -16.58 -24.06 3.70
C MET A 340 -17.70 -23.18 3.14
N ASN A 341 -18.81 -23.80 2.72
CA ASN A 341 -19.96 -23.08 2.18
C ASN A 341 -20.69 -22.27 3.25
N GLU A 342 -20.87 -22.81 4.46
CA GLU A 342 -21.41 -22.07 5.61
C GLU A 342 -20.56 -20.84 5.94
N TYR A 343 -19.23 -20.97 5.89
CA TYR A 343 -18.33 -19.84 6.11
C TYR A 343 -18.47 -18.79 5.00
N ALA A 344 -18.52 -19.21 3.74
CA ALA A 344 -18.75 -18.33 2.59
C ALA A 344 -20.09 -17.58 2.71
N GLU A 345 -21.17 -18.28 3.07
CA GLU A 345 -22.49 -17.68 3.32
C GLU A 345 -22.46 -16.68 4.48
N SER A 346 -21.75 -17.00 5.58
CA SER A 346 -21.64 -16.11 6.74
C SER A 346 -20.94 -14.78 6.43
N LEU A 347 -20.07 -14.77 5.43
CA LEU A 347 -19.41 -13.56 4.91
C LEU A 347 -20.24 -12.83 3.83
N GLY A 348 -21.36 -13.42 3.40
CA GLY A 348 -22.20 -12.90 2.33
C GLY A 348 -21.64 -13.11 0.92
N LEU A 349 -20.85 -14.17 0.68
CA LEU A 349 -20.28 -14.50 -0.63
C LEU A 349 -21.33 -15.13 -1.57
N THR A 350 -22.24 -14.30 -2.09
CA THR A 350 -23.44 -14.74 -2.84
C THR A 350 -23.19 -15.43 -4.19
N LYS A 351 -21.96 -15.39 -4.72
CA LYS A 351 -21.55 -16.02 -5.98
C LYS A 351 -20.51 -17.11 -5.77
N THR A 352 -20.31 -17.53 -4.52
CA THR A 352 -19.28 -18.49 -4.14
C THR A 352 -19.89 -19.81 -3.70
N TYR A 353 -19.35 -20.90 -4.23
CA TYR A 353 -19.71 -22.26 -3.85
C TYR A 353 -18.47 -23.17 -3.99
N PHE A 354 -18.32 -24.11 -3.08
CA PHE A 354 -17.24 -25.08 -3.07
C PHE A 354 -17.80 -26.51 -3.12
N GLU A 355 -17.36 -27.30 -4.09
CA GLU A 355 -17.55 -28.74 -4.18
C GLU A 355 -16.37 -29.51 -3.54
N ASP A 356 -15.14 -28.95 -3.62
CA ASP A 356 -13.92 -29.57 -3.09
C ASP A 356 -12.99 -28.55 -2.38
N PRO A 357 -12.02 -29.00 -1.55
CA PRO A 357 -11.19 -28.10 -0.74
C PRO A 357 -9.94 -27.58 -1.48
N SER A 358 -9.68 -28.05 -2.69
CA SER A 358 -8.48 -27.78 -3.45
C SER A 358 -8.69 -26.79 -4.59
N GLY A 359 -9.91 -26.74 -5.14
CA GLY A 359 -10.26 -25.96 -6.33
C GLY A 359 -10.05 -26.72 -7.64
N LEU A 360 -9.99 -28.05 -7.60
CA LEU A 360 -9.87 -28.88 -8.80
C LEU A 360 -11.19 -28.96 -9.58
N SER A 361 -12.32 -28.93 -8.87
CA SER A 361 -13.63 -28.91 -9.49
C SER A 361 -13.87 -27.58 -10.21
N GLN A 362 -14.38 -27.69 -11.43
CA GLN A 362 -14.92 -26.55 -12.18
C GLN A 362 -16.16 -25.94 -11.50
N ASP A 363 -16.84 -26.71 -10.63
CA ASP A 363 -18.01 -26.27 -9.87
C ASP A 363 -17.63 -25.52 -8.60
N ASN A 364 -16.33 -25.44 -8.24
CA ASN A 364 -15.85 -24.45 -7.28
C ASN A 364 -15.89 -23.05 -7.91
N LEU A 365 -16.99 -22.34 -7.71
CA LEU A 365 -17.25 -21.04 -8.32
C LEU A 365 -17.03 -19.89 -7.33
N THR A 366 -16.65 -18.73 -7.85
CA THR A 366 -16.63 -17.46 -7.12
C THR A 366 -16.74 -16.27 -8.08
N SER A 367 -16.85 -15.07 -7.54
CA SER A 367 -16.75 -13.81 -8.30
C SER A 367 -15.58 -12.97 -7.80
N ALA A 368 -15.12 -12.01 -8.61
CA ALA A 368 -14.08 -11.08 -8.19
C ALA A 368 -14.54 -10.23 -6.98
N SER A 369 -15.82 -9.87 -6.90
CA SER A 369 -16.42 -9.20 -5.74
C SER A 369 -16.36 -10.04 -4.46
N ASP A 370 -16.68 -11.33 -4.56
CA ASP A 370 -16.64 -12.23 -3.40
C ASP A 370 -15.20 -12.48 -2.93
N LEU A 371 -14.26 -12.66 -3.87
CA LEU A 371 -12.85 -12.78 -3.55
C LEU A 371 -12.30 -11.54 -2.85
N PHE A 372 -12.79 -10.34 -3.17
CA PHE A 372 -12.43 -9.14 -2.41
C PHE A 372 -12.90 -9.22 -0.96
N ILE A 373 -14.14 -9.66 -0.72
CA ILE A 373 -14.67 -9.81 0.64
C ILE A 373 -13.82 -10.83 1.41
N LEU A 374 -13.49 -11.96 0.78
CA LEU A 374 -12.60 -12.97 1.36
C LEU A 374 -11.20 -12.40 1.66
N LEU A 375 -10.59 -11.62 0.76
CA LEU A 375 -9.28 -10.99 1.02
C LEU A 375 -9.36 -9.96 2.15
N ARG A 376 -10.46 -9.21 2.27
CA ARG A 376 -10.67 -8.27 3.37
C ARG A 376 -10.78 -9.01 4.70
N GLU A 377 -11.50 -10.13 4.71
CA GLU A 377 -11.62 -11.03 5.86
C GLU A 377 -10.25 -11.58 6.26
N VAL A 378 -9.49 -12.13 5.30
CA VAL A 378 -8.14 -12.65 5.53
C VAL A 378 -7.22 -11.55 6.07
N ASN A 379 -7.25 -10.34 5.51
CA ASN A 379 -6.41 -9.24 6.00
C ASN A 379 -6.78 -8.80 7.44
N ALA A 380 -8.06 -8.88 7.82
CA ALA A 380 -8.52 -8.44 9.14
C ALA A 380 -8.31 -9.50 10.22
N ASN A 381 -8.66 -10.76 9.91
CA ASN A 381 -8.82 -11.82 10.91
C ASN A 381 -7.84 -13.00 10.72
N HIS A 382 -7.18 -13.12 9.57
CA HIS A 382 -6.21 -14.18 9.27
C HIS A 382 -4.90 -13.63 8.64
N PRO A 383 -4.27 -12.58 9.19
CA PRO A 383 -3.09 -11.94 8.59
C PRO A 383 -1.87 -12.88 8.51
N GLU A 384 -1.85 -13.96 9.28
CA GLU A 384 -0.84 -15.02 9.20
C GLU A 384 -0.88 -15.76 7.86
N LEU A 385 -2.06 -15.92 7.22
CA LEU A 385 -2.16 -16.54 5.89
C LEU A 385 -1.51 -15.68 4.81
N LEU A 386 -1.68 -14.35 4.90
CA LEU A 386 -0.99 -13.41 4.03
C LEU A 386 0.53 -13.47 4.25
N SER A 387 0.95 -13.52 5.51
CA SER A 387 2.36 -13.59 5.87
C SER A 387 3.01 -14.87 5.35
N LEU A 388 2.35 -16.01 5.56
CA LEU A 388 2.77 -17.31 5.05
C LEU A 388 2.89 -17.29 3.51
N SER A 389 1.91 -16.71 2.81
CA SER A 389 1.94 -16.63 1.34
C SER A 389 3.08 -15.77 0.75
N ARG A 390 3.82 -15.02 1.58
CA ARG A 390 4.99 -14.23 1.18
C ARG A 390 6.31 -14.96 1.38
N GLU A 391 6.33 -16.04 2.17
CA GLU A 391 7.53 -16.82 2.40
C GLU A 391 8.03 -17.42 1.09
N ARG A 392 9.34 -17.42 0.86
CA ARG A 392 9.90 -17.99 -0.38
C ARG A 392 9.89 -19.51 -0.33
N ARG A 393 10.11 -20.07 0.86
CA ARG A 393 10.34 -21.48 1.08
C ARG A 393 10.05 -21.85 2.52
N TYR A 394 9.58 -23.06 2.72
CA TYR A 394 9.47 -23.70 4.02
C TYR A 394 10.08 -25.10 3.98
N THR A 395 10.70 -25.55 5.06
CA THR A 395 11.27 -26.89 5.17
C THR A 395 10.70 -27.57 6.40
N VAL A 396 10.14 -28.76 6.21
CA VAL A 396 9.56 -29.58 7.27
C VAL A 396 10.16 -30.98 7.24
N THR A 397 10.18 -31.64 8.39
CA THR A 397 10.59 -33.05 8.50
C THR A 397 9.45 -33.85 9.10
N SER A 398 9.04 -34.94 8.45
CA SER A 398 7.96 -35.79 8.95
C SER A 398 8.32 -36.38 10.33
N LEU A 399 7.35 -36.34 11.24
CA LEU A 399 7.59 -36.63 12.66
C LEU A 399 8.05 -38.07 12.88
N ASN A 400 7.40 -39.02 12.21
CA ASN A 400 7.63 -40.46 12.38
C ASN A 400 8.68 -41.05 11.42
N LYS A 401 8.73 -40.60 10.17
CA LYS A 401 9.65 -41.17 9.14
C LYS A 401 10.94 -40.37 8.97
N LYS A 402 11.06 -39.21 9.61
CA LYS A 402 12.23 -38.32 9.55
C LYS A 402 12.63 -37.94 8.13
N ARG A 403 11.69 -37.94 7.19
CA ARG A 403 11.92 -37.53 5.81
C ARG A 403 11.74 -36.02 5.71
N ARG A 404 12.71 -35.36 5.10
CA ARG A 404 12.72 -33.92 4.88
C ARG A 404 11.96 -33.57 3.60
N HIS A 405 11.12 -32.55 3.69
CA HIS A 405 10.37 -31.96 2.58
C HIS A 405 10.71 -30.47 2.52
N GLN A 406 10.84 -29.95 1.31
CA GLN A 406 11.04 -28.53 1.04
C GLN A 406 9.91 -28.09 0.13
N TRP A 407 9.23 -27.03 0.56
CA TRP A 407 8.10 -26.44 -0.14
C TRP A 407 8.49 -25.03 -0.59
N ASP A 408 8.50 -24.81 -1.90
CA ASP A 408 8.83 -23.57 -2.55
C ASP A 408 7.54 -22.82 -2.93
N ASN A 409 7.57 -21.49 -2.85
CA ASN A 409 6.38 -20.69 -3.15
C ASN A 409 6.14 -20.60 -4.66
N VAL A 410 5.05 -21.21 -5.12
CA VAL A 410 4.65 -21.19 -6.54
C VAL A 410 3.86 -19.94 -6.92
N ASN A 411 3.49 -19.09 -5.96
CA ASN A 411 2.79 -17.84 -6.26
C ASN A 411 3.77 -16.83 -6.87
N TRP A 412 3.52 -16.46 -8.13
CA TRP A 412 4.36 -15.57 -8.94
C TRP A 412 4.79 -14.21 -8.31
N PRO A 413 4.04 -13.57 -7.38
CA PRO A 413 4.54 -12.35 -6.72
C PRO A 413 5.51 -12.62 -5.56
N ALA A 414 5.91 -13.86 -5.30
CA ALA A 414 6.85 -14.20 -4.24
C ALA A 414 8.15 -13.39 -4.39
N GLY A 415 8.46 -12.55 -3.39
CA GLY A 415 9.61 -11.66 -3.40
C GLY A 415 9.38 -10.26 -3.95
N ASP A 416 8.18 -9.92 -4.47
CA ASP A 416 7.81 -8.51 -4.74
C ASP A 416 7.55 -7.80 -3.39
N PRO A 417 8.31 -6.74 -3.03
CA PRO A 417 8.14 -6.03 -1.77
C PRO A 417 6.78 -5.34 -1.64
N ARG A 418 6.08 -5.09 -2.76
CA ARG A 418 4.72 -4.53 -2.76
C ARG A 418 3.65 -5.58 -2.50
N TYR A 419 3.95 -6.86 -2.68
CA TYR A 419 2.98 -7.92 -2.46
C TYR A 419 2.83 -8.21 -0.96
N LEU A 420 1.62 -7.98 -0.45
CA LEU A 420 1.27 -8.15 0.96
C LEU A 420 0.71 -9.54 1.25
N GLY A 421 0.50 -10.38 0.22
CA GLY A 421 0.03 -11.75 0.36
C GLY A 421 -1.22 -12.05 -0.46
N GLY A 422 -1.58 -13.33 -0.55
CA GLY A 422 -2.67 -13.83 -1.39
C GLY A 422 -2.38 -15.21 -1.99
N LYS A 423 -3.12 -15.57 -3.04
CA LYS A 423 -3.00 -16.86 -3.71
C LYS A 423 -3.20 -16.73 -5.23
N ALA A 424 -2.51 -17.58 -5.97
CA ALA A 424 -2.71 -17.81 -7.39
C ALA A 424 -3.26 -19.23 -7.65
N GLY A 425 -4.01 -19.42 -8.73
CA GLY A 425 -4.52 -20.74 -9.14
C GLY A 425 -4.51 -20.96 -10.65
N PHE A 426 -4.47 -22.22 -11.09
CA PHE A 426 -4.59 -22.58 -12.49
C PHE A 426 -5.29 -23.92 -12.63
N THR A 427 -6.23 -24.01 -13.57
CA THR A 427 -6.78 -25.24 -14.14
C THR A 427 -7.12 -24.93 -15.61
N ASP A 428 -7.38 -25.96 -16.41
CA ASP A 428 -7.74 -25.75 -17.82
C ASP A 428 -9.06 -24.97 -17.96
N GLU A 429 -9.99 -25.16 -17.02
CA GLU A 429 -11.31 -24.52 -16.98
C GLU A 429 -11.25 -23.09 -16.43
N SER A 430 -10.42 -22.85 -15.42
CA SER A 430 -10.27 -21.54 -14.75
C SER A 430 -9.27 -20.61 -15.46
N ILE A 431 -8.44 -21.15 -16.35
CA ILE A 431 -7.23 -20.53 -16.90
C ILE A 431 -6.35 -20.02 -15.74
N GLN A 432 -5.99 -18.73 -15.69
CA GLN A 432 -5.19 -18.17 -14.60
C GLN A 432 -6.06 -17.35 -13.66
N THR A 433 -5.98 -17.63 -12.36
CA THR A 433 -6.68 -16.88 -11.31
C THR A 433 -5.71 -16.23 -10.33
N MET A 434 -6.11 -15.12 -9.72
CA MET A 434 -5.31 -14.42 -8.70
C MET A 434 -6.22 -13.75 -7.70
N ALA A 435 -5.90 -13.85 -6.41
CA ALA A 435 -6.48 -13.03 -5.36
C ALA A 435 -5.35 -12.60 -4.44
N GLY A 436 -5.00 -11.32 -4.43
CA GLY A 436 -3.92 -10.83 -3.58
C GLY A 436 -4.07 -9.37 -3.19
N ILE A 437 -3.24 -8.95 -2.25
CA ILE A 437 -3.19 -7.57 -1.76
C ILE A 437 -1.83 -6.98 -2.10
N TRP A 438 -1.85 -5.80 -2.71
CA TRP A 438 -0.65 -5.04 -3.02
C TRP A 438 -0.66 -3.70 -2.32
N SER A 439 0.53 -3.26 -1.96
CA SER A 439 0.86 -1.91 -1.55
C SER A 439 1.00 -1.05 -2.81
N ALA A 440 0.04 -0.17 -3.08
CA ALA A 440 0.03 0.71 -4.25
C ALA A 440 0.17 2.18 -3.85
N ARG A 441 1.09 2.92 -4.48
CA ARG A 441 1.34 4.33 -4.19
C ARG A 441 0.29 5.23 -4.83
N MET A 442 -0.86 5.26 -4.18
CA MET A 442 -2.05 6.00 -4.64
C MET A 442 -2.38 7.18 -3.72
N SER A 443 -1.44 7.65 -2.93
CA SER A 443 -1.56 8.83 -2.08
C SER A 443 -0.20 9.51 -2.01
N GLU A 444 -0.14 10.83 -1.76
CA GLU A 444 1.17 11.50 -1.68
C GLU A 444 1.95 11.17 -0.39
N TYR A 445 1.41 10.32 0.51
CA TYR A 445 1.96 10.03 1.87
C TYR A 445 2.14 8.56 2.16
N GLY A 446 2.03 7.74 1.12
CA GLY A 446 2.31 6.33 1.23
C GLY A 446 1.39 5.48 0.38
N ALA A 447 1.52 4.18 0.65
CA ALA A 447 0.80 3.19 -0.10
C ALA A 447 -0.57 2.89 0.52
N ARG A 448 -1.50 2.53 -0.35
CA ARG A 448 -2.81 1.98 -0.02
C ARG A 448 -2.77 0.47 -0.20
N LYS A 449 -3.51 -0.26 0.62
CA LYS A 449 -3.69 -1.71 0.46
C LYS A 449 -4.78 -1.97 -0.56
N ILE A 450 -4.38 -2.37 -1.76
CA ILE A 450 -5.28 -2.65 -2.87
C ILE A 450 -5.40 -4.16 -3.05
N ALA A 451 -6.60 -4.68 -2.88
CA ALA A 451 -6.91 -6.04 -3.30
C ALA A 451 -7.10 -6.06 -4.82
N VAL A 452 -6.39 -6.97 -5.50
CA VAL A 452 -6.59 -7.26 -6.92
C VAL A 452 -7.01 -8.73 -7.04
N THR A 453 -8.16 -8.94 -7.68
CA THR A 453 -8.75 -10.26 -7.92
C THR A 453 -8.97 -10.44 -9.41
N LEU A 454 -8.57 -11.59 -9.96
CA LEU A 454 -8.62 -11.94 -11.37
C LEU A 454 -9.13 -13.37 -11.53
N LEU A 455 -10.05 -13.57 -12.45
CA LEU A 455 -10.58 -14.88 -12.85
C LEU A 455 -10.53 -15.00 -14.38
N GLY A 456 -10.16 -16.18 -14.89
CA GLY A 456 -10.10 -16.43 -16.33
C GLY A 456 -9.03 -15.61 -17.08
N SER A 457 -7.90 -15.28 -16.45
CA SER A 457 -6.83 -14.51 -17.10
C SER A 457 -5.97 -15.40 -17.99
N ARG A 458 -5.59 -14.90 -19.18
CA ARG A 458 -4.60 -15.55 -20.04
C ARG A 458 -3.17 -15.15 -19.68
N ASN A 459 -3.01 -14.05 -18.96
CA ASN A 459 -1.73 -13.55 -18.47
C ASN A 459 -1.94 -12.73 -17.19
N ARG A 460 -2.08 -13.43 -16.06
CA ARG A 460 -2.38 -12.79 -14.75
C ARG A 460 -1.32 -11.77 -14.36
N VAL A 461 -0.07 -12.04 -14.72
CA VAL A 461 1.10 -11.21 -14.47
C VAL A 461 0.97 -9.85 -15.13
N ARG A 462 0.69 -9.86 -16.44
CA ARG A 462 0.47 -8.64 -17.22
C ARG A 462 -0.74 -7.88 -16.68
N ASP A 463 -1.83 -8.60 -16.40
CA ASP A 463 -3.09 -7.99 -15.95
C ASP A 463 -2.94 -7.30 -14.60
N VAL A 464 -2.33 -7.95 -13.59
CA VAL A 464 -2.04 -7.33 -12.29
C VAL A 464 -1.17 -6.08 -12.47
N ARG A 465 -0.09 -6.17 -13.24
CA ARG A 465 0.81 -5.03 -13.48
C ARG A 465 0.11 -3.88 -14.18
N ALA A 466 -0.72 -4.18 -15.18
CA ALA A 466 -1.48 -3.17 -15.91
C ALA A 466 -2.51 -2.47 -15.02
N ILE A 467 -3.22 -3.22 -14.17
CA ILE A 467 -4.14 -2.67 -13.18
C ILE A 467 -3.39 -1.79 -12.18
N LEU A 468 -2.33 -2.29 -11.53
CA LEU A 468 -1.58 -1.51 -10.54
C LEU A 468 -0.98 -0.25 -11.16
N GLY A 469 -0.41 -0.34 -12.36
CA GLY A 469 0.12 0.82 -13.08
C GLY A 469 -0.97 1.84 -13.41
N TYR A 470 -2.14 1.39 -13.88
CA TYR A 470 -3.32 2.24 -14.09
C TYR A 470 -3.75 2.93 -12.81
N LEU A 471 -3.86 2.20 -11.71
CA LEU A 471 -4.25 2.74 -10.41
C LEU A 471 -3.28 3.80 -9.90
N GLU A 472 -1.98 3.49 -9.89
CA GLU A 472 -0.93 4.42 -9.44
C GLU A 472 -0.78 5.63 -10.37
N HIS A 473 -1.05 5.48 -11.66
CA HIS A 473 -1.03 6.59 -12.61
C HIS A 473 -2.27 7.48 -12.47
N ASP A 474 -3.47 6.90 -12.44
CA ASP A 474 -4.70 7.63 -12.65
C ASP A 474 -5.46 7.98 -11.38
N PHE A 475 -5.11 7.45 -10.20
CA PHE A 475 -5.84 7.77 -8.97
C PHE A 475 -4.96 8.30 -7.84
N VAL A 476 -5.55 9.20 -7.06
CA VAL A 476 -4.99 9.69 -5.79
C VAL A 476 -6.08 9.66 -4.71
N TYR A 477 -5.75 9.11 -3.55
CA TYR A 477 -6.58 9.08 -2.35
C TYR A 477 -6.26 10.30 -1.49
N GLY A 478 -7.29 11.10 -1.19
CA GLY A 478 -7.15 12.35 -0.46
C GLY A 478 -8.48 12.94 0.02
N PHE A 479 -8.45 14.20 0.43
CA PHE A 479 -9.58 14.95 1.01
C PHE A 479 -10.71 15.27 0.02
N ALA A 480 -11.97 15.06 0.43
CA ALA A 480 -13.18 15.60 -0.20
C ALA A 480 -14.07 16.37 0.79
N LYS A 481 -14.65 17.48 0.34
CA LYS A 481 -15.68 18.23 1.07
C LYS A 481 -17.03 17.52 0.92
N SER A 482 -17.71 17.19 2.02
CA SER A 482 -19.12 16.79 1.98
C SER A 482 -19.97 17.97 1.51
N ALA A 483 -20.61 17.86 0.34
CA ALA A 483 -21.69 18.77 -0.03
C ALA A 483 -22.83 18.56 0.96
N ASN A 484 -23.17 19.61 1.69
CA ASN A 484 -24.24 19.60 2.68
C ASN A 484 -25.59 19.59 1.96
N GLU A 485 -25.99 18.47 1.36
CA GLU A 485 -27.34 18.27 0.85
C GLU A 485 -27.92 16.92 1.27
N LYS A 486 -29.06 17.00 1.95
CA LYS A 486 -29.82 15.89 2.51
C LYS A 486 -30.05 14.77 1.48
N GLY A 487 -29.53 13.58 1.78
CA GLY A 487 -30.15 12.31 1.37
C GLY A 487 -29.87 11.79 -0.04
N LYS A 488 -28.83 12.27 -0.75
CA LYS A 488 -28.33 11.56 -1.94
C LYS A 488 -27.04 10.84 -1.58
N SER A 489 -26.87 9.58 -2.01
CA SER A 489 -25.53 8.99 -2.08
C SER A 489 -24.66 9.96 -2.86
N ALA A 490 -23.39 10.10 -2.48
CA ALA A 490 -22.46 10.97 -3.17
C ALA A 490 -22.40 10.56 -4.65
N SER A 491 -23.26 11.15 -5.48
CA SER A 491 -23.09 11.18 -6.91
C SER A 491 -21.81 11.95 -7.13
N VAL A 492 -20.94 11.44 -8.00
CA VAL A 492 -19.78 12.15 -8.55
C VAL A 492 -20.31 13.49 -9.09
N GLY A 493 -20.32 14.49 -8.22
CA GLY A 493 -21.04 15.72 -8.44
C GLY A 493 -20.18 16.60 -9.31
N ALA A 494 -20.76 17.10 -10.40
CA ALA A 494 -20.20 18.11 -11.29
C ALA A 494 -19.96 19.48 -10.61
N SER A 495 -19.73 19.52 -9.29
CA SER A 495 -19.37 20.71 -8.52
C SER A 495 -18.51 20.38 -7.29
N GLY A 496 -18.02 19.15 -7.16
CA GLY A 496 -17.03 18.74 -6.17
C GLY A 496 -15.67 18.57 -6.83
N ALA A 497 -15.16 19.62 -7.47
CA ALA A 497 -13.90 19.57 -8.19
C ALA A 497 -12.77 19.13 -7.24
N SER A 498 -12.12 18.01 -7.55
CA SER A 498 -10.74 17.84 -7.11
C SER A 498 -9.92 19.01 -7.67
N LEU A 499 -8.81 19.40 -7.02
CA LEU A 499 -7.94 20.44 -7.60
C LEU A 499 -7.48 20.11 -9.03
N TYR A 500 -7.49 18.83 -9.37
CA TYR A 500 -7.21 18.37 -10.70
C TYR A 500 -8.31 18.78 -11.73
N GLN A 501 -9.58 18.78 -11.33
CA GLN A 501 -10.69 19.35 -12.12
C GLN A 501 -10.61 20.88 -12.22
N ALA A 502 -10.38 21.57 -11.10
CA ALA A 502 -10.23 23.02 -11.09
C ALA A 502 -9.04 23.52 -11.93
N TRP A 503 -7.95 22.74 -12.00
CA TRP A 503 -6.77 23.04 -12.82
C TRP A 503 -6.99 22.86 -14.32
N GLN A 504 -7.83 21.91 -14.73
CA GLN A 504 -8.16 21.69 -16.13
C GLN A 504 -9.22 22.69 -16.64
N GLU A 505 -10.13 23.12 -15.78
CA GLU A 505 -11.08 24.21 -16.09
C GLU A 505 -10.41 25.59 -16.13
N ALA A 506 -9.20 25.72 -15.56
CA ALA A 506 -8.39 26.94 -15.56
C ALA A 506 -7.33 27.01 -16.70
N LYS A 507 -7.29 26.01 -17.59
CA LYS A 507 -6.58 26.06 -18.89
C LYS A 507 -7.56 26.43 -19.99
#